data_AF-A0AAD9NNK0-F1
#
_entry.id   AF-A0AAD9NNK0-F1
#
_cell.length_a   1.000
_cell.length_b   1.000
_cell.length_c   1.000
_cell.angle_alpha   90.00
_cell.angle_beta   90.00
_cell.angle_gamma   90.00
#
_symmetry.space_group_name_H-M   'P 1'
#
loop_
_entity.id
_entity.type
_entity.pdbx_description
1 polymer ?
#
loop_
_entity_poly.entity_id
_entity_poly.type
_entity_poly.pdbx_seq_one_letter_code
_entity_poly.pdbx_strand_id
1 'polypeptide(L)'
;MVAMKIRAMKDNKSPGVDGIPPKLLLEIVEQISIPLATVFNLSLEEGIVPLEWKEANIIPLFKKGSRNKSENYRPVSLTSVICKLLERLIKDHLVDFLVKNKLINPSQHAFLKARSCLTNMLCFLEDVTKWLDEDHQ
;
A
#
# COMPACT_ATOMS: atom_id res chain seq x y z
N MET A 1 10.83 15.02 1.18
CA MET A 1 9.71 14.05 1.21
C MET A 1 10.20 12.59 1.21
N VAL A 2 11.09 12.22 0.29
CA VAL A 2 11.70 10.87 0.20
C VAL A 2 12.37 10.43 1.52
N ALA A 3 13.27 11.24 2.07
CA ALA A 3 13.95 10.93 3.34
C ALA A 3 12.98 10.60 4.49
N MET A 4 11.91 11.38 4.65
CA MET A 4 10.89 11.12 5.67
C MET A 4 10.17 9.79 5.46
N LYS A 5 9.91 9.40 4.19
CA LYS A 5 9.30 8.11 3.88
C LYS A 5 10.25 6.95 4.12
N ILE A 6 11.55 7.11 3.82
CA ILE A 6 12.58 6.12 4.14
C ILE A 6 12.64 5.90 5.64
N ARG A 7 12.74 6.97 6.45
CA ARG A 7 12.79 6.88 7.92
C ARG A 7 11.55 6.24 8.54
N ALA A 8 10.41 6.24 7.84
CA ALA A 8 9.17 5.60 8.27
C ALA A 8 9.02 4.14 7.78
N MET A 9 10.05 3.56 7.17
CA MET A 9 10.08 2.15 6.78
C MET A 9 10.36 1.22 7.97
N LYS A 10 9.92 -0.03 7.85
CA LYS A 10 10.37 -1.10 8.75
C LYS A 10 11.64 -1.70 8.18
N ASP A 11 12.69 -1.81 8.99
CA ASP A 11 14.01 -2.33 8.61
C ASP A 11 13.99 -3.83 8.26
N ASN A 12 13.16 -4.61 8.95
CA ASN A 12 13.10 -6.06 8.83
C ASN A 12 12.10 -6.55 7.76
N LYS A 13 12.19 -6.00 6.54
CA LYS A 13 11.41 -6.48 5.39
C LYS A 13 12.32 -7.12 4.34
N SER A 14 11.81 -8.16 3.70
CA SER A 14 12.49 -8.84 2.61
C SER A 14 12.69 -7.93 1.40
N PRO A 15 13.85 -8.01 0.73
CA PRO A 15 14.12 -7.28 -0.51
C PRO A 15 13.27 -7.81 -1.68
N GLY A 16 13.27 -7.05 -2.77
CA GLY A 16 12.73 -7.50 -4.05
C GLY A 16 13.75 -8.33 -4.84
N VAL A 17 13.56 -8.41 -6.15
CA VAL A 17 14.51 -9.06 -7.08
C VAL A 17 15.88 -8.38 -7.07
N ASP A 18 15.89 -7.05 -6.87
CA ASP A 18 17.09 -6.21 -6.77
C ASP A 18 18.00 -6.51 -5.56
N GLY A 19 17.53 -7.31 -4.59
CA GLY A 19 18.30 -7.65 -3.40
C GLY A 19 18.51 -6.47 -2.43
N ILE A 20 17.86 -5.32 -2.63
CA ILE A 20 18.05 -4.12 -1.81
C ILE A 20 17.09 -4.16 -0.61
N PRO A 21 17.58 -4.35 0.63
CA PRO A 21 16.73 -4.35 1.81
C PRO A 21 16.43 -2.91 2.27
N PRO A 22 15.31 -2.68 2.98
CA PRO A 22 15.01 -1.36 3.53
C PRO A 22 16.05 -0.87 4.54
N LYS A 23 16.69 -1.81 5.27
CA LYS A 23 17.76 -1.50 6.21
C LYS A 23 18.91 -0.71 5.56
N LEU A 24 19.30 -1.08 4.34
CA LEU A 24 20.33 -0.34 3.62
C LEU A 24 19.89 1.11 3.38
N LEU A 25 18.68 1.32 2.87
CA LEU A 25 18.15 2.66 2.61
C LEU A 25 18.08 3.53 3.87
N LEU A 26 17.78 2.94 5.02
CA LEU A 26 17.77 3.62 6.31
C LEU A 26 19.18 4.07 6.72
N GLU A 27 20.19 3.24 6.51
CA GLU A 27 21.59 3.54 6.85
C GLU A 27 22.19 4.65 5.97
N ILE A 28 21.79 4.71 4.70
CA ILE A 28 22.30 5.71 3.73
C ILE A 28 21.29 6.82 3.40
N VAL A 29 20.32 7.07 4.29
CA VAL A 29 19.17 7.94 3.98
C VAL A 29 19.57 9.36 3.58
N GLU A 30 20.60 9.94 4.20
CA GLU A 30 21.03 11.31 3.91
C GLU A 30 21.60 11.42 2.49
N GLN A 31 22.33 10.39 2.05
CA GLN A 31 23.00 10.35 0.75
C GLN A 31 22.03 9.96 -0.36
N ILE A 32 21.16 8.98 -0.13
CA ILE A 32 20.33 8.37 -1.19
C ILE A 32 19.04 9.14 -1.48
N SER A 33 18.59 9.98 -0.53
CA SER A 33 17.29 10.66 -0.65
C SER A 33 17.20 11.62 -1.83
N ILE A 34 18.28 12.35 -2.14
CA ILE A 34 18.31 13.30 -3.25
C ILE A 34 18.36 12.55 -4.59
N PRO A 35 19.28 11.61 -4.83
CA PRO A 35 19.29 10.80 -6.05
C PRO A 35 17.96 10.09 -6.32
N LEU A 36 17.35 9.48 -5.30
CA LEU A 36 16.05 8.84 -5.47
C LEU A 36 14.94 9.82 -5.82
N ALA A 37 14.93 11.02 -5.22
CA ALA A 37 13.97 12.05 -5.58
C ALA A 37 14.10 12.45 -7.06
N THR A 38 15.32 12.60 -7.56
CA THR A 38 15.57 12.90 -8.98
C THR A 38 15.05 11.79 -9.88
N VAL A 39 15.36 10.52 -9.59
CA VAL A 39 14.88 9.37 -10.39
C VAL A 39 13.36 9.26 -10.33
N PHE A 40 12.75 9.49 -9.17
CA PHE A 40 11.29 9.46 -9.02
C PHE A 40 10.59 10.54 -9.84
N ASN A 41 11.10 11.77 -9.81
CA ASN A 41 10.53 12.87 -10.60
C ASN A 41 10.66 12.58 -12.09
N LEU A 42 11.84 12.15 -12.55
CA LEU A 42 12.05 11.80 -13.95
C LEU A 42 11.13 10.66 -14.40
N SER A 43 10.96 9.63 -13.58
CA SER A 43 10.04 8.52 -13.85
C SER A 43 8.58 8.97 -13.98
N LEU A 44 8.15 9.93 -13.15
CA LEU A 44 6.80 10.50 -13.19
C LEU A 44 6.60 11.45 -14.37
N GLU A 45 7.60 12.26 -14.71
CA GLU A 45 7.56 13.21 -15.83
C GLU A 45 7.53 12.49 -17.18
N GLU A 46 8.39 11.49 -17.36
CA GLU A 46 8.49 10.71 -18.61
C GLU A 46 7.43 9.60 -18.69
N GLY A 47 6.78 9.26 -17.57
CA GLY A 47 5.86 8.11 -17.49
C GLY A 47 6.57 6.75 -17.64
N ILE A 48 7.90 6.70 -17.43
CA ILE A 48 8.71 5.50 -17.58
C ILE A 48 9.13 4.98 -16.22
N VAL A 49 8.70 3.77 -15.87
CA VAL A 49 9.17 3.04 -14.68
C VAL A 49 10.37 2.16 -15.06
N PRO A 50 11.47 2.18 -14.28
CA PRO A 50 12.62 1.28 -14.47
C PRO A 50 12.20 -0.19 -14.59
N LEU A 51 12.92 -0.96 -15.41
CA LEU A 51 12.57 -2.36 -15.68
C LEU A 51 12.67 -3.21 -14.40
N GLU A 52 13.71 -2.98 -13.62
CA GLU A 52 14.00 -3.67 -12.35
C GLU A 52 12.88 -3.46 -11.32
N TRP A 53 12.12 -2.36 -11.43
CA TRP A 53 11.00 -2.06 -10.54
C TRP A 53 9.70 -2.76 -10.96
N LYS A 54 9.64 -3.29 -12.18
CA LYS A 54 8.50 -4.05 -12.72
C LYS A 54 8.60 -5.54 -12.40
N GLU A 55 9.76 -6.01 -11.96
CA GLU A 55 9.99 -7.40 -11.60
C GLU A 55 9.58 -7.70 -10.14
N ALA A 56 9.17 -8.94 -9.88
CA ALA A 56 8.79 -9.39 -8.54
C ALA A 56 9.10 -10.88 -8.33
N ASN A 57 9.57 -11.21 -7.13
CA ASN A 57 9.62 -12.60 -6.67
C ASN A 57 8.23 -13.02 -6.16
N ILE A 58 7.64 -14.06 -6.73
CA ILE A 58 6.33 -14.58 -6.31
C ILE A 58 6.52 -15.64 -5.23
N ILE A 59 6.08 -15.34 -4.00
CA ILE A 59 6.15 -16.26 -2.87
C ILE A 59 4.75 -16.83 -2.59
N PRO A 60 4.52 -18.14 -2.74
CA PRO A 60 3.26 -18.76 -2.39
C PRO A 60 3.14 -18.92 -0.86
N LEU A 61 2.19 -18.20 -0.26
CA LEU A 61 1.87 -18.32 1.16
C LEU A 61 0.67 -19.23 1.38
N PHE A 62 0.85 -20.29 2.16
CA PHE A 62 -0.24 -21.20 2.49
C PHE A 62 -1.36 -20.47 3.25
N LYS A 63 -2.60 -20.65 2.81
CA LYS A 63 -3.80 -19.99 3.38
C LYS A 63 -4.62 -20.94 4.25
N LYS A 64 -5.08 -22.06 3.70
CA LYS A 64 -5.93 -23.07 4.40
C LYS A 64 -6.09 -24.34 3.56
N GLY A 65 -6.58 -25.44 4.13
CA GLY A 65 -6.92 -26.66 3.38
C GLY A 65 -5.73 -27.61 3.17
N SER A 66 -5.72 -28.33 2.05
CA SER A 66 -4.63 -29.28 1.71
C SER A 66 -3.43 -28.56 1.10
N ARG A 67 -2.22 -28.87 1.60
CA ARG A 67 -0.95 -28.31 1.08
C ARG A 67 -0.57 -28.80 -0.32
N ASN A 68 -1.20 -29.89 -0.79
CA ASN A 68 -0.91 -30.44 -2.12
C ASN A 68 -1.70 -29.75 -3.24
N LYS A 69 -2.59 -28.81 -2.92
CA LYS A 69 -3.36 -28.05 -3.90
C LYS A 69 -2.87 -26.62 -3.99
N SER A 70 -2.57 -26.14 -5.20
CA SER A 70 -2.10 -24.78 -5.44
C SER A 70 -3.13 -23.70 -5.07
N GLU A 71 -4.42 -23.97 -5.24
CA GLU A 71 -5.55 -23.08 -4.86
C GLU A 71 -5.57 -22.66 -3.38
N ASN A 72 -4.88 -23.43 -2.53
CA ASN A 72 -4.78 -23.21 -1.09
C ASN A 72 -3.64 -22.26 -0.70
N TYR A 73 -2.93 -21.70 -1.68
CA TYR A 73 -1.88 -20.71 -1.49
C TYR A 73 -2.31 -19.35 -2.05
N ARG A 74 -1.82 -18.29 -1.42
CA ARG A 74 -1.92 -16.92 -1.91
C ARG A 74 -0.57 -16.49 -2.46
N PRO A 75 -0.47 -16.07 -3.73
CA PRO A 75 0.77 -15.48 -4.22
C PRO A 75 1.00 -14.12 -3.57
N VAL A 76 2.21 -13.88 -3.07
CA VAL A 76 2.66 -12.55 -2.62
C VAL A 76 3.83 -12.11 -3.48
N SER A 77 3.69 -10.95 -4.11
CA SER A 77 4.73 -10.34 -4.94
C SER A 77 5.69 -9.52 -4.08
N LEU A 78 6.95 -9.94 -4.02
CA LEU A 78 8.04 -9.15 -3.46
C LEU A 78 8.65 -8.27 -4.54
N THR A 79 8.12 -7.05 -4.69
CA THR A 79 8.68 -6.00 -5.55
C THR A 79 9.77 -5.20 -4.84
N SER A 80 10.59 -4.48 -5.63
CA SER A 80 11.65 -3.57 -5.15
C SER A 80 11.16 -2.63 -4.04
N VAL A 81 12.00 -2.47 -3.00
CA VAL A 81 11.72 -1.54 -1.89
C VAL A 81 11.67 -0.09 -2.39
N ILE A 82 12.51 0.24 -3.38
CA ILE A 82 12.57 1.56 -4.00
C ILE A 82 11.29 1.82 -4.81
N CYS A 83 10.80 0.83 -5.56
CA CYS A 83 9.52 0.92 -6.26
C CYS A 83 8.35 1.19 -5.29
N LYS A 84 8.25 0.41 -4.21
CA LYS A 84 7.24 0.62 -3.16
C LYS A 84 7.31 1.99 -2.51
N LEU A 85 8.50 2.59 -2.42
CA LEU A 85 8.69 3.93 -1.90
C LEU A 85 8.03 4.97 -2.82
N LEU A 86 8.23 4.87 -4.14
CA LEU A 86 7.55 5.73 -5.11
C LEU A 86 6.03 5.53 -5.08
N GLU A 87 5.56 4.28 -5.10
CA GLU A 87 4.13 3.95 -5.00
C GLU A 87 3.50 4.59 -3.75
N ARG A 88 4.19 4.56 -2.61
CA ARG A 88 3.69 5.18 -1.36
C ARG A 88 3.58 6.69 -1.47
N LEU A 89 4.51 7.35 -2.14
CA LEU A 89 4.48 8.80 -2.39
C LEU A 89 3.29 9.16 -3.28
N ILE A 90 3.11 8.44 -4.38
CA ILE A 90 1.99 8.63 -5.30
C ILE A 90 0.66 8.39 -4.58
N LYS A 91 0.55 7.28 -3.84
CA LYS A 91 -0.65 6.90 -3.11
C LYS A 91 -1.08 7.97 -2.10
N ASP A 92 -0.14 8.54 -1.36
CA ASP A 92 -0.47 9.57 -0.39
C ASP A 92 -1.01 10.84 -1.08
N HIS A 93 -0.41 11.27 -2.19
CA HIS A 93 -0.91 12.40 -2.97
C HIS A 93 -2.30 12.13 -3.57
N LEU A 94 -2.48 10.94 -4.16
CA LEU A 94 -3.72 10.54 -4.81
C LEU A 94 -4.86 10.42 -3.79
N VAL A 95 -4.64 9.74 -2.66
CA VAL A 95 -5.67 9.58 -1.63
C VAL A 95 -6.04 10.93 -1.02
N ASP A 96 -5.07 11.80 -0.76
CA ASP A 96 -5.34 13.15 -0.25
C ASP A 96 -6.19 13.95 -1.25
N PHE A 97 -5.90 13.87 -2.55
CA PHE A 97 -6.71 14.50 -3.59
C PHE A 97 -8.14 13.95 -3.62
N LEU A 98 -8.30 12.62 -3.64
CA LEU A 98 -9.60 11.97 -3.71
C LEU A 98 -10.49 12.29 -2.50
N VAL A 99 -9.90 12.34 -1.29
CA VAL A 99 -10.62 12.68 -0.06
C VAL A 99 -11.01 14.16 -0.04
N LYS A 100 -10.09 15.06 -0.37
CA LYS A 100 -10.37 16.52 -0.38
C LYS A 100 -11.49 16.88 -1.35
N ASN A 101 -11.55 16.21 -2.49
CA ASN A 101 -12.56 16.45 -3.53
C ASN A 101 -13.82 15.59 -3.37
N LYS A 102 -13.97 14.84 -2.26
CA LYS A 102 -15.13 13.97 -2.00
C LYS A 102 -15.41 12.96 -3.13
N LEU A 103 -14.36 12.48 -3.78
CA LEU A 103 -14.44 11.51 -4.89
C LEU A 103 -14.48 10.05 -4.42
N ILE A 104 -14.47 9.83 -3.10
CA ILE A 104 -14.58 8.50 -2.50
C ILE A 104 -15.95 8.37 -1.85
N ASN A 105 -16.64 7.26 -2.13
CA ASN A 105 -17.93 6.98 -1.53
C ASN A 105 -17.83 6.99 0.02
N PRO A 106 -18.72 7.69 0.74
CA PRO A 106 -18.75 7.72 2.20
C PRO A 106 -18.86 6.34 2.87
N SER A 107 -19.35 5.31 2.18
CA SER A 107 -19.43 3.92 2.64
C SER A 107 -18.18 3.09 2.34
N GLN A 108 -17.12 3.67 1.75
CA GLN A 108 -15.84 2.98 1.53
C GLN A 108 -14.97 3.04 2.79
N HIS A 109 -14.73 1.91 3.46
CA HIS A 109 -13.92 1.90 4.69
C HIS A 109 -12.53 1.29 4.48
N ALA A 110 -12.40 0.40 3.50
CA ALA A 110 -11.14 -0.25 3.22
C ALA A 110 -10.08 0.77 2.79
N PHE A 111 -8.88 0.64 3.34
CA PHE A 111 -7.67 1.40 2.96
C PHE A 111 -7.74 2.93 3.14
N LEU A 112 -8.74 3.47 3.85
CA LEU A 112 -8.81 4.88 4.20
C LEU A 112 -8.34 5.14 5.63
N LYS A 113 -7.73 6.32 5.83
CA LYS A 113 -7.28 6.75 7.15
C LYS A 113 -8.50 6.87 8.10
N ALA A 114 -8.31 6.46 9.36
CA ALA A 114 -9.33 6.48 10.40
C ALA A 114 -10.60 5.64 10.09
N ARG A 115 -10.52 4.69 9.15
CA ARG A 115 -11.59 3.73 8.88
C ARG A 115 -11.07 2.30 9.03
N SER A 116 -11.96 1.39 9.42
CA SER A 116 -11.64 -0.02 9.66
C SER A 116 -12.84 -0.90 9.35
N CYS A 117 -12.67 -2.22 9.40
CA CYS A 117 -13.78 -3.17 9.29
C CYS A 117 -14.80 -2.96 10.41
N LEU A 118 -14.34 -2.57 11.61
CA LEU A 118 -15.23 -2.27 12.73
C LEU A 118 -16.09 -1.05 12.46
N THR A 119 -15.51 0.06 11.97
CA THR A 119 -16.32 1.24 11.67
C THR A 119 -17.32 0.97 10.56
N ASN A 120 -16.98 0.10 9.61
CA ASN A 120 -17.91 -0.31 8.56
C ASN A 120 -19.10 -1.11 9.13
N MET A 121 -18.81 -2.09 9.98
CA MET A 121 -19.84 -2.90 10.64
C MET A 121 -20.74 -2.03 11.52
N LEU A 122 -20.18 -1.06 12.25
CA LEU A 122 -20.96 -0.14 13.08
C LEU A 122 -21.92 0.72 12.25
N CYS A 123 -21.43 1.34 11.16
CA CYS A 123 -22.30 2.12 10.26
C CYS A 123 -23.42 1.24 9.68
N PHE A 124 -23.10 0.02 9.25
CA PHE A 124 -24.10 -0.91 8.73
C PHE A 124 -25.15 -1.31 9.78
N LEU A 125 -24.72 -1.62 11.01
CA LEU A 125 -25.65 -1.96 12.10
C LEU A 125 -26.55 -0.79 12.44
N GLU A 126 -26.01 0.44 12.46
CA GLU A 126 -26.78 1.66 12.70
C GLU A 126 -27.88 1.85 11.64
N ASP A 127 -27.55 1.67 10.36
CA ASP A 127 -28.50 1.75 9.25
C ASP A 127 -29.62 0.69 9.39
N VAL A 128 -29.26 -0.56 9.73
CA VAL A 128 -30.24 -1.64 9.94
C VAL A 128 -31.14 -1.36 11.14
N THR A 129 -30.59 -0.90 12.26
CA THR A 129 -31.40 -0.59 13.45
C THR A 129 -32.37 0.56 13.21
N LYS A 130 -31.93 1.62 12.51
CA LYS A 130 -32.81 2.74 12.13
C LYS A 130 -33.98 2.27 11.28
N TRP A 131 -33.71 1.42 10.29
CA TRP A 131 -34.75 0.87 9.43
C TRP A 131 -35.76 0.01 10.21
N LEU A 132 -35.30 -0.82 11.15
CA LEU A 132 -36.19 -1.61 12.01
C LEU A 132 -37.06 -0.75 12.93
N ASP A 133 -36.52 0.36 13.44
CA ASP A 133 -37.25 1.28 14.30
C ASP A 133 -38.31 2.09 13.51
N GLU A 134 -38.06 2.36 12.22
CA GLU A 134 -38.98 3.09 11.32
C GLU A 134 -40.14 2.21 10.80
N ASP A 135 -39.90 0.92 10.52
CA ASP A 135 -40.92 -0.03 10.04
C ASP A 135 -41.86 -0.56 11.15
N HIS A 136 -41.72 -0.04 12.38
CA HIS A 136 -42.57 -0.34 13.53
C HIS A 136 -43.37 0.86 14.05
N GLN A 137 -43.64 1.85 13.18
CA GLN A 137 -44.71 2.85 13.37
C GLN A 137 -45.89 2.63 12.42
#